data_AF-A0A968ML11-F1
#
_entry.id   AF-A0A968ML11-F1
#
_cell.length_a   1.000
_cell.length_b   1.000
_cell.length_c   1.000
_cell.angle_alpha   90.00
_cell.angle_beta   90.00
_cell.angle_gamma   90.00
#
_symmetry.space_group_name_H-M   'P 1'
#
loop_
_entity.id
_entity.type
_entity.pdbx_description
1 polymer ?
#
loop_
_entity_poly.entity_id
_entity_poly.type
_entity_poly.pdbx_seq_one_letter_code
_entity_poly.pdbx_strand_id
1 'polypeptide(L)'
;MTAPAEHHESLWWLVASPALFLLHFLVSYATVAIDCAKRDGSSEVLGISGLLVTLYTAVALVGMGFTGSRATRRHEAGRASVPHDFDTPEDRTRFLGFATFLLSGLSIVAVLYVAASVALVGTCA
;
A
#
# COMPACT_ATOMS: atom_id res chain seq x y z
N MET A 1 26.80 -15.16 23.91
CA MET A 1 25.67 -14.23 23.72
C MET A 1 25.30 -14.22 22.25
N THR A 2 24.29 -15.00 21.86
CA THR A 2 23.72 -14.98 20.52
C THR A 2 22.68 -13.87 20.47
N ALA A 3 22.93 -12.84 19.66
CA ALA A 3 21.93 -11.80 19.40
C ALA A 3 20.70 -12.46 18.76
N PRO A 4 19.48 -12.29 19.29
CA PRO A 4 18.29 -12.83 18.65
C PRO A 4 18.05 -12.09 17.32
N ALA A 5 17.62 -12.81 16.29
CA ALA A 5 17.35 -12.32 14.94
C ALA A 5 16.08 -11.44 14.84
N GLU A 6 15.89 -10.54 15.80
CA GLU A 6 14.64 -9.84 16.15
C GLU A 6 14.46 -8.46 15.46
N HIS A 7 15.13 -8.16 14.33
CA HIS A 7 15.07 -6.79 13.75
C HIS A 7 14.60 -6.68 12.30
N HIS A 8 14.82 -7.67 11.45
CA HIS A 8 14.53 -7.50 10.02
C HIS A 8 13.05 -7.69 9.69
N GLU A 9 12.40 -8.64 10.36
CA GLU A 9 11.03 -9.03 10.00
C GLU A 9 10.01 -7.90 10.28
N SER A 10 10.19 -7.10 11.33
CA SER A 10 9.25 -6.01 11.67
C SER A 10 9.33 -4.81 10.71
N LEU A 11 10.51 -4.46 10.22
CA LEU A 11 10.68 -3.32 9.32
C LEU A 11 10.15 -3.62 7.91
N TRP A 12 10.25 -4.88 7.46
CA TRP A 12 9.70 -5.29 6.17
C TRP A 12 8.19 -5.09 6.09
N TRP A 13 7.44 -5.38 7.16
CA TRP A 13 5.98 -5.17 7.18
C TRP A 13 5.59 -3.70 7.14
N LEU A 14 6.38 -2.81 7.74
CA LEU A 14 6.15 -1.36 7.72
C LEU A 14 6.24 -0.80 6.29
N VAL A 15 7.25 -1.23 5.54
CA VAL A 15 7.53 -0.72 4.19
C VAL A 15 6.74 -1.46 3.10
N ALA A 16 6.21 -2.64 3.38
CA ALA A 16 5.48 -3.45 2.41
C ALA A 16 4.29 -2.71 1.77
N SER A 17 3.45 -2.03 2.55
CA SER A 17 2.27 -1.33 2.00
C SER A 17 2.65 -0.11 1.14
N PRO A 18 3.55 0.79 1.60
CA PRO A 18 4.06 1.86 0.74
C PRO A 18 4.75 1.35 -0.54
N ALA A 19 5.49 0.25 -0.46
CA ALA A 19 6.14 -0.35 -1.63
C ALA A 19 5.13 -0.89 -2.65
N LEU A 20 4.06 -1.54 -2.18
CA LEU A 20 2.95 -1.98 -3.04
C LEU A 20 2.25 -0.79 -3.72
N PHE A 21 2.07 0.32 -2.99
CA PHE A 21 1.53 1.55 -3.57
C PHE A 21 2.44 2.08 -4.69
N LEU A 22 3.75 2.20 -4.44
CA LEU A 22 4.70 2.69 -5.45
C LEU A 22 4.73 1.80 -6.69
N LEU A 23 4.73 0.47 -6.50
CA LEU A 23 4.67 -0.48 -7.59
C LEU A 23 3.38 -0.32 -8.39
N HIS A 24 2.23 -0.25 -7.71
CA HIS A 24 0.93 -0.03 -8.34
C HIS A 24 0.90 1.28 -9.15
N PHE A 25 1.36 2.38 -8.56
CA PHE A 25 1.46 3.67 -9.24
C PHE A 25 2.32 3.58 -10.50
N LEU A 26 3.50 2.98 -10.39
CA LEU A 26 4.44 2.87 -11.50
C LEU A 26 3.87 2.06 -12.66
N VAL A 27 3.29 0.89 -12.39
CA VAL A 27 2.73 0.04 -13.45
C VAL A 27 1.50 0.67 -14.07
N SER A 28 0.60 1.27 -13.28
CA SER A 28 -0.59 1.96 -13.79
C SER A 28 -0.21 3.15 -14.66
N TYR A 29 0.75 3.98 -14.20
CA TYR A 29 1.26 5.12 -14.96
C TYR A 29 1.90 4.66 -16.26
N ALA A 30 2.80 3.67 -16.22
CA ALA A 30 3.48 3.18 -17.41
C ALA A 30 2.49 2.61 -18.44
N THR A 31 1.48 1.84 -18.00
CA THR A 31 0.43 1.31 -18.88
C THR A 31 -0.31 2.43 -19.60
N VAL A 32 -0.83 3.41 -18.86
CA VAL A 32 -1.58 4.52 -19.46
C VAL A 32 -0.68 5.39 -20.35
N ALA A 33 0.53 5.72 -19.91
CA ALA A 33 1.47 6.53 -20.68
C ALA A 33 1.89 5.86 -22.00
N ILE A 34 2.17 4.56 -21.98
CA ILE A 34 2.49 3.78 -23.19
C ILE A 34 1.28 3.72 -24.12
N ASP A 35 0.09 3.51 -23.58
CA ASP A 35 -1.13 3.44 -24.38
C ASP A 35 -1.42 4.78 -25.06
N CYS A 36 -1.28 5.89 -24.33
CA CYS A 36 -1.41 7.24 -24.87
C CYS A 36 -0.32 7.58 -25.90
N ALA A 37 0.92 7.10 -25.71
CA ALA A 37 1.99 7.32 -26.68
C ALA A 37 1.79 6.53 -27.98
N LYS A 38 1.06 5.40 -27.93
CA LYS A 38 0.86 4.49 -29.07
C LYS A 38 -0.46 4.69 -29.80
N ARG A 39 -1.42 5.40 -29.20
CA ARG A 39 -2.74 5.67 -29.79
C ARG A 39 -2.86 7.14 -30.17
N ASP A 40 -3.56 7.41 -31.25
CA ASP A 40 -3.90 8.76 -31.65
C ASP A 40 -4.83 9.39 -30.59
N GLY A 41 -4.62 10.65 -30.21
CA GLY A 41 -5.16 11.30 -28.99
C GLY A 41 -6.69 11.37 -28.81
N SER A 42 -7.47 10.71 -29.67
CA SER A 42 -8.93 10.53 -29.53
C SER A 42 -9.33 9.17 -28.95
N SER A 43 -8.38 8.29 -28.62
CA SER A 43 -8.70 6.96 -28.09
C SER A 43 -9.02 6.99 -26.59
N GLU A 44 -10.12 6.35 -26.20
CA GLU A 44 -10.53 6.22 -24.80
C GLU A 44 -9.53 5.35 -24.00
N VAL A 45 -9.05 5.85 -22.86
CA VAL A 45 -8.16 5.13 -21.93
C VAL A 45 -8.90 3.98 -21.22
N LEU A 46 -10.24 4.05 -21.16
CA LEU A 46 -11.11 3.10 -20.46
C LEU A 46 -11.22 1.70 -21.10
N GLY A 47 -10.50 1.44 -22.20
CA GLY A 47 -10.42 0.11 -22.81
C GLY A 47 -9.55 -0.88 -22.02
N ILE A 48 -8.59 -1.52 -22.71
CA ILE A 48 -7.70 -2.53 -22.12
C ILE A 48 -6.88 -1.94 -20.97
N SER A 49 -6.41 -0.70 -21.10
CA SER A 49 -5.61 -0.01 -20.09
C SER A 49 -6.39 0.20 -18.79
N GLY A 50 -7.65 0.63 -18.87
CA GLY A 50 -8.54 0.72 -17.72
C GLY A 50 -8.77 -0.63 -17.02
N LEU A 51 -8.95 -1.71 -17.78
CA LEU A 51 -9.07 -3.06 -17.22
C LEU A 51 -7.80 -3.49 -16.49
N LEU A 52 -6.62 -3.23 -17.07
CA LEU A 52 -5.33 -3.53 -16.44
C LEU A 52 -5.13 -2.74 -15.14
N VAL A 53 -5.42 -1.43 -15.15
CA VAL A 53 -5.36 -0.60 -13.93
C VAL A 53 -6.30 -1.12 -12.86
N THR A 54 -7.51 -1.54 -13.23
CA THR A 54 -8.48 -2.13 -12.30
C THR A 54 -7.92 -3.42 -11.68
N LEU A 55 -7.28 -4.28 -12.49
CA LEU A 55 -6.65 -5.50 -12.00
C LEU A 55 -5.48 -5.20 -11.05
N TYR A 56 -4.60 -4.26 -11.42
CA TYR A 56 -3.48 -3.84 -10.56
C TYR A 56 -3.98 -3.26 -9.23
N THR A 57 -5.08 -2.52 -9.27
CA THR A 57 -5.75 -1.96 -8.09
C THR A 57 -6.24 -3.07 -7.17
N ALA A 58 -6.96 -4.05 -7.72
CA ALA A 58 -7.47 -5.18 -6.94
C ALA A 58 -6.34 -5.98 -6.27
N VAL A 59 -5.27 -6.28 -7.02
CA VAL A 59 -4.09 -6.98 -6.47
C VAL A 59 -3.43 -6.18 -5.35
N ALA A 60 -3.25 -4.87 -5.53
CA ALA A 60 -2.66 -4.00 -4.52
C ALA A 60 -3.52 -3.93 -3.25
N LEU A 61 -4.84 -3.79 -3.39
CA LEU A 61 -5.78 -3.75 -2.26
C LEU A 61 -5.79 -5.06 -1.46
N VAL A 62 -5.72 -6.21 -2.14
CA VAL A 62 -5.61 -7.52 -1.46
C VAL A 62 -4.31 -7.59 -0.65
N GLY A 63 -3.18 -7.19 -1.24
CA GLY A 63 -1.88 -7.17 -0.55
C GLY A 63 -1.88 -6.24 0.67
N MET A 64 -2.43 -5.03 0.53
CA MET A 64 -2.51 -4.04 1.62
C MET A 64 -3.51 -4.43 2.70
N GLY A 65 -4.65 -5.03 2.34
CA GLY A 65 -5.61 -5.54 3.31
C GLY A 65 -5.02 -6.68 4.15
N PHE A 66 -4.17 -7.51 3.55
CA PHE A 66 -3.45 -8.55 4.28
C PHE A 66 -2.42 -7.96 5.25
N THR A 67 -1.60 -6.99 4.83
CA THR A 67 -0.62 -6.34 5.72
C THR A 67 -1.30 -5.58 6.86
N GLY A 68 -2.37 -4.83 6.55
CA GLY A 68 -3.14 -4.05 7.52
C GLY A 68 -3.84 -4.93 8.56
N SER A 69 -4.50 -6.00 8.14
CA SER A 69 -5.15 -6.94 9.07
C SER A 69 -4.16 -7.66 9.99
N ARG A 70 -2.96 -7.97 9.49
CA ARG A 70 -1.87 -8.53 10.31
C ARG A 70 -1.38 -7.53 11.35
N ALA A 71 -1.27 -6.25 10.99
CA ALA A 71 -0.91 -5.18 11.91
C ALA A 71 -1.96 -4.99 13.01
N THR A 72 -3.26 -4.92 12.66
CA THR A 72 -4.36 -4.82 13.64
C THR A 72 -4.36 -5.98 14.64
N ARG A 73 -4.16 -7.22 14.18
CA ARG A 73 -4.07 -8.39 15.08
C ARG A 73 -2.88 -8.32 16.05
N ARG A 74 -1.77 -7.68 15.65
CA ARG A 74 -0.58 -7.50 16.50
C ARG A 74 -0.78 -6.37 17.51
N HIS A 75 -1.67 -5.41 17.26
CA HIS A 75 -2.09 -4.38 18.23
C HIS A 75 -3.05 -4.87 19.28
N GLU A 76 -4.05 -5.65 18.87
CA GLU A 76 -5.11 -6.09 19.77
C GLU A 76 -4.64 -7.18 20.75
N ALA A 77 -3.48 -7.79 20.50
CA ALA A 77 -2.82 -8.73 21.40
C ALA A 77 -2.13 -8.02 22.58
N GLY A 78 -2.89 -7.35 23.46
CA GLY A 78 -2.33 -6.80 24.70
C GLY A 78 -3.25 -5.86 25.48
N ARG A 79 -3.73 -6.30 26.65
CA ARG A 79 -4.52 -5.49 27.61
C ARG A 79 -3.63 -4.64 28.54
N ALA A 80 -2.57 -4.03 28.02
CA ALA A 80 -1.67 -3.20 28.82
C ALA A 80 -2.10 -1.73 28.83
N SER A 81 -2.08 -1.12 30.02
CA SER A 81 -2.51 0.23 30.34
C SER A 81 -1.64 1.31 29.68
N VAL A 82 -2.29 2.31 29.09
CA VAL A 82 -1.68 3.57 28.60
C VAL A 82 -1.00 4.32 29.78
N PRO A 83 0.16 4.99 29.63
CA PRO A 83 0.92 5.36 28.43
C PRO A 83 2.12 4.44 28.14
N HIS A 84 2.34 4.13 26.86
CA HIS A 84 3.35 3.19 26.36
C HIS A 84 4.64 3.93 25.95
N ASP A 85 5.15 4.79 26.83
CA ASP A 85 6.29 5.68 26.57
C ASP A 85 7.60 5.15 27.18
N PHE A 86 7.62 3.91 27.67
CA PHE A 86 8.83 3.33 28.23
C PHE A 86 9.72 2.79 27.11
N ASP A 87 11.04 2.86 27.30
CA ASP A 87 12.01 2.30 26.33
C ASP A 87 12.09 0.76 26.45
N THR A 88 10.93 0.11 26.42
CA THR A 88 10.79 -1.35 26.50
C THR A 88 10.66 -1.95 25.08
N PRO A 89 11.20 -3.15 24.84
CA PRO A 89 11.01 -3.86 23.57
C PRO A 89 9.53 -4.01 23.18
N GLU A 90 8.66 -4.22 24.17
CA GLU A 90 7.22 -4.38 23.99
C GLU A 90 6.57 -3.09 23.44
N ASP A 91 6.85 -1.93 24.04
CA ASP A 91 6.30 -0.64 23.60
C ASP A 91 6.74 -0.28 22.16
N ARG A 92 7.99 -0.59 21.79
CA ARG A 92 8.51 -0.39 20.43
C ARG A 92 7.73 -1.22 19.39
N THR A 93 7.42 -2.48 19.68
CA THR A 93 6.67 -3.33 18.75
C THR A 93 5.23 -2.85 18.56
N ARG A 94 4.61 -2.32 19.63
CA ARG A 94 3.27 -1.73 19.59
C ARG A 94 3.25 -0.43 18.76
N PHE A 95 4.25 0.43 18.91
CA PHE A 95 4.38 1.61 18.05
C PHE A 95 4.57 1.24 16.56
N LEU A 96 5.49 0.30 16.27
CA LEU A 96 5.78 -0.13 14.89
C LEU A 96 4.56 -0.70 14.18
N GLY A 97 3.76 -1.50 14.88
CA GLY A 97 2.53 -1.94 14.28
C GLY A 97 1.61 -0.76 13.98
N PHE A 98 1.52 0.28 14.83
CA PHE A 98 0.47 1.30 14.73
C PHE A 98 0.80 2.20 13.55
N ALA A 99 2.08 2.53 13.41
CA ALA A 99 2.64 3.08 12.20
C ALA A 99 2.31 2.20 10.98
N THR A 100 2.50 0.87 11.05
CA THR A 100 2.15 -0.04 9.94
C THR A 100 0.67 0.01 9.56
N PHE A 101 -0.24 0.09 10.54
CA PHE A 101 -1.68 0.23 10.29
C PHE A 101 -2.01 1.56 9.59
N LEU A 102 -1.46 2.68 10.08
CA LEU A 102 -1.64 3.99 9.47
C LEU A 102 -1.06 4.04 8.05
N LEU A 103 0.14 3.50 7.83
CA LEU A 103 0.79 3.45 6.52
C LEU A 103 0.01 2.56 5.54
N SER A 104 -0.54 1.43 6.00
CA SER A 104 -1.42 0.59 5.19
C SER A 104 -2.69 1.32 4.78
N GLY A 105 -3.37 1.98 5.73
CA GLY A 105 -4.55 2.80 5.44
C GLY A 105 -4.28 3.93 4.46
N LEU A 106 -3.18 4.66 4.65
CA LEU A 106 -2.75 5.72 3.73
C LEU A 106 -2.43 5.18 2.33
N SER A 107 -1.77 4.02 2.25
CA SER A 107 -1.44 3.37 0.97
C SER A 107 -2.71 2.96 0.20
N ILE A 108 -3.74 2.47 0.90
CA ILE A 108 -5.03 2.14 0.30
C ILE A 108 -5.68 3.40 -0.29
N VAL A 109 -5.71 4.51 0.47
CA VAL A 109 -6.25 5.79 -0.02
C VAL A 109 -5.50 6.25 -1.26
N ALA A 110 -4.17 6.14 -1.26
CA ALA A 110 -3.34 6.53 -2.40
C ALA A 110 -3.62 5.66 -3.65
N VAL A 111 -3.78 4.34 -3.50
CA VAL A 111 -4.15 3.44 -4.59
C VAL A 111 -5.53 3.79 -5.17
N LEU A 112 -6.52 4.05 -4.32
CA LEU A 112 -7.85 4.47 -4.77
C LEU A 112 -7.81 5.81 -5.50
N TYR A 113 -6.99 6.75 -5.05
CA TYR A 113 -6.78 8.03 -5.72
C TYR A 113 -6.17 7.84 -7.13
N VAL A 114 -5.17 6.97 -7.27
CA VAL A 114 -4.57 6.65 -8.59
C VAL A 114 -5.57 5.97 -9.52
N ALA A 115 -6.37 5.02 -9.03
CA ALA A 115 -7.41 4.39 -9.83
C ALA A 115 -8.49 5.41 -10.26
N ALA A 116 -8.89 6.29 -9.35
CA ALA A 116 -9.86 7.34 -9.64
C ALA A 116 -9.34 8.36 -10.65
N SER A 117 -8.06 8.75 -10.60
CA SER A 117 -7.50 9.71 -11.56
C SER A 117 -7.53 9.17 -12.99
N VAL A 118 -7.21 7.89 -13.20
CA VAL A 118 -7.33 7.24 -14.51
C VAL A 118 -8.78 7.23 -15.00
N ALA A 119 -9.72 6.90 -14.12
CA ALA A 119 -11.14 6.86 -14.46
C ALA A 119 -11.74 8.24 -14.77
N LEU A 120 -11.30 9.28 -14.05
CA LEU A 120 -11.80 10.66 -14.21
C LEU A 120 -11.20 11.37 -15.43
N VAL A 121 -9.92 11.13 -15.74
CA VAL A 121 -9.28 11.72 -16.93
C VAL A 121 -9.79 11.02 -18.20
N GLY A 122 -9.83 9.68 -18.19
CA GLY A 122 -10.50 8.83 -19.19
C GLY A 122 -9.99 8.92 -20.63
N THR A 123 -9.09 9.85 -20.95
CA THR A 123 -8.63 10.17 -22.31
C THR A 123 -7.14 10.53 -22.31
N CYS A 124 -6.51 10.45 -23.49
CA CYS A 124 -5.10 10.79 -23.70
C CYS A 124 -4.88 12.19 -24.29
N ALA A 125 -5.94 13.00 -24.34
CA ALA A 125 -5.98 14.31 -25.01
C ALA A 125 -5.38 15.43 -24.16
#